data_AF-A0A3S4LRP9-F1
#
_entry.id   AF-A0A3S4LRP9-F1
#
_cell.length_a   1.000
_cell.length_b   1.000
_cell.length_c   1.000
_cell.angle_alpha   90.00
_cell.angle_beta   90.00
_cell.angle_gamma   90.00
#
_symmetry.space_group_name_H-M   'P 1'
#
loop_
_entity.id
_entity.type
_entity.pdbx_description
1 polymer ?
#
loop_
_entity_poly.entity_id
_entity_poly.type
_entity_poly.pdbx_seq_one_letter_code
_entity_poly.pdbx_strand_id
1 'polypeptide(L)'
;MLEKTQTFAGQLGKLLNVETPDWKLPYEFQGNMVDMAAKGGMDNTARDALSLNIRDWSLDFNQDQKDLQSTAATMIEGGVSALQDLSRYMPDIAKAATASRDSAQSWAQAALATRDKLNIAPDDFRFAQNMLYSVAKSGGGSVAEQTQWINAFAGKTGAQGKEGIAELTATMQIAMKKCP
;
A
#
# COMPACT_ATOMS: atom_id res chain seq x y z
N MET A 1 7.91 40.67 -33.19
CA MET A 1 8.08 39.47 -34.03
C MET A 1 8.59 38.38 -33.12
N LEU A 2 7.77 37.34 -32.87
CA LEU A 2 8.09 36.23 -31.98
C LEU A 2 8.88 35.17 -32.77
N GLU A 3 10.08 34.86 -32.30
CA GLU A 3 10.89 33.75 -32.81
C GLU A 3 10.20 32.42 -32.55
N LYS A 4 10.14 31.58 -33.58
CA LYS A 4 9.61 30.23 -33.52
C LYS A 4 10.63 29.32 -32.84
N THR A 5 10.39 28.96 -31.59
CA THR A 5 11.07 27.82 -30.97
C THR A 5 10.57 26.55 -31.65
N GLN A 6 11.34 26.03 -32.62
CA GLN A 6 11.08 24.71 -33.19
C GLN A 6 11.41 23.66 -32.13
N THR A 7 10.39 22.98 -31.63
CA THR A 7 10.51 21.91 -30.65
C THR A 7 11.25 20.72 -31.29
N PHE A 8 12.49 20.52 -30.86
CA PHE A 8 13.43 19.48 -31.32
C PHE A 8 12.89 18.03 -31.17
N ALA A 9 11.82 17.84 -30.39
CA ALA A 9 11.21 16.53 -30.13
C ALA A 9 10.43 15.94 -31.32
N GLY A 10 9.94 16.77 -32.25
CA GLY A 10 9.00 16.32 -33.28
C GLY A 10 9.61 15.51 -34.43
N GLN A 11 10.92 15.65 -34.70
CA GLN A 11 11.57 15.01 -35.85
C GLN A 11 12.19 13.63 -35.52
N LEU A 12 12.59 13.38 -34.27
CA LEU A 12 13.17 12.10 -33.87
C LEU A 12 12.13 11.01 -33.58
N GLY A 13 10.91 11.40 -33.14
CA GLY A 13 9.82 10.46 -32.87
C GLY A 13 9.20 9.78 -34.09
N LYS A 14 9.59 10.17 -35.31
CA LYS A 14 9.14 9.52 -36.56
C LYS A 14 10.06 8.39 -37.04
N LEU A 15 11.29 8.33 -36.53
CA LEU A 15 12.30 7.32 -36.92
C LEU A 15 12.36 6.14 -35.96
N LEU A 16 11.93 6.36 -34.72
CA LEU A 16 11.77 5.35 -33.70
C LEU A 16 10.28 5.38 -33.37
N ASN A 17 9.59 4.25 -33.41
CA ASN A 17 8.18 4.12 -33.07
C ASN A 17 7.96 4.32 -31.56
N VAL A 18 8.39 5.49 -31.06
CA VAL A 18 8.33 5.93 -29.68
C VAL A 18 7.03 6.69 -29.58
N GLU A 19 6.06 6.07 -28.93
CA GLU A 19 4.84 6.76 -28.52
C GLU A 19 5.24 8.04 -27.78
N THR A 20 4.61 9.17 -28.14
CA THR A 20 4.82 10.44 -27.45
C THR A 20 4.56 10.23 -25.96
N PRO A 21 5.45 10.69 -25.05
CA PRO A 21 5.25 10.52 -23.62
C PRO A 21 3.88 11.08 -23.21
N ASP A 22 3.10 10.29 -22.48
CA ASP A 22 1.87 10.80 -21.88
C ASP A 22 2.24 11.77 -20.75
N TRP A 23 2.32 13.04 -21.14
CA TRP A 23 2.66 14.14 -20.25
C TRP A 23 1.62 14.35 -19.15
N LYS A 24 0.44 13.71 -19.19
CA LYS A 24 -0.55 13.77 -18.10
C LYS A 24 -0.10 12.98 -16.87
N LEU A 25 0.59 11.85 -17.05
CA LEU A 25 0.99 10.96 -15.96
C LEU A 25 1.89 11.67 -14.91
N PRO A 26 2.92 12.46 -15.30
CA PRO A 26 3.70 13.25 -14.35
C PRO A 26 2.87 14.30 -13.58
N TYR A 27 1.90 14.95 -14.23
CA TYR A 27 1.06 15.97 -13.59
C TYR A 27 0.03 15.37 -12.64
N GLU A 28 -0.61 14.26 -13.00
CA GLU A 28 -1.55 13.54 -12.13
C GLU A 28 -0.84 13.02 -10.88
N PHE A 29 0.34 12.41 -11.04
CA PHE A 29 1.13 11.93 -9.91
C PHE A 29 1.50 13.07 -8.97
N GLN A 30 2.04 14.18 -9.49
CA GLN A 30 2.40 15.34 -8.66
C GLN A 30 1.17 15.99 -7.99
N GLY A 31 0.04 16.08 -8.70
CA GLY A 31 -1.21 16.58 -8.14
C GLY A 31 -1.68 15.74 -6.95
N ASN A 32 -1.70 14.43 -7.11
CA ASN A 32 -2.05 13.51 -6.02
C ASN A 32 -1.09 13.64 -4.83
N MET A 33 0.20 13.84 -5.06
CA MET A 33 1.17 14.08 -3.98
C MET A 33 0.87 15.36 -3.19
N VAL A 34 0.42 16.42 -3.87
CA VAL A 34 -0.01 17.68 -3.21
C VAL A 34 -1.24 17.43 -2.34
N ASP A 35 -2.24 16.73 -2.88
CA ASP A 35 -3.49 16.42 -2.15
C ASP A 35 -3.22 15.53 -0.93
N MET A 36 -2.37 14.51 -1.09
CA MET A 36 -1.92 13.65 0.00
C MET A 36 -1.18 14.43 1.09
N ALA A 37 -0.29 15.35 0.70
CA ALA A 37 0.43 16.18 1.65
C ALA A 37 -0.53 17.08 2.44
N ALA A 38 -1.51 17.68 1.77
CA ALA A 38 -2.54 18.49 2.41
C ALA A 38 -3.38 17.67 3.40
N LYS A 39 -3.84 16.49 3.01
CA LYS A 39 -4.60 15.57 3.89
C LYS A 39 -3.78 15.09 5.08
N GLY A 40 -2.50 14.78 4.85
CA GLY A 40 -1.59 14.23 5.84
C GLY A 40 -0.91 15.26 6.74
N GLY A 41 -1.06 16.56 6.46
CA GLY A 41 -0.35 17.63 7.15
C GLY A 41 1.16 17.63 6.90
N MET A 42 1.60 17.13 5.74
CA MET A 42 3.02 17.07 5.36
C MET A 42 3.50 18.41 4.81
N ASP A 43 4.73 18.77 5.14
CA ASP A 43 5.42 19.85 4.43
C ASP A 43 5.96 19.39 3.06
N ASN A 44 6.51 20.33 2.28
CA ASN A 44 7.05 20.05 0.96
C ASN A 44 8.21 19.03 1.01
N THR A 45 9.03 19.05 2.06
CA THR A 45 10.18 18.15 2.19
C THR A 45 9.70 16.72 2.40
N ALA A 46 8.74 16.52 3.29
CA ALA A 46 8.13 15.22 3.57
C ALA A 46 7.37 14.69 2.36
N ARG A 47 6.64 15.55 1.62
CA ARG A 47 5.97 15.18 0.38
C ARG A 47 6.96 14.73 -0.69
N ASP A 48 8.03 15.48 -0.91
CA ASP A 48 9.02 15.17 -1.95
C ASP A 48 9.78 13.89 -1.61
N ALA A 49 10.08 13.66 -0.32
CA ALA A 49 10.63 12.40 0.17
C ALA A 49 9.66 11.22 -0.03
N LEU A 50 8.36 11.40 0.25
CA LEU A 50 7.35 10.38 0.00
C LEU A 50 7.24 10.03 -1.49
N SER A 51 7.30 11.03 -2.36
CA SER A 51 7.30 10.85 -3.83
C SER A 51 8.45 9.97 -4.31
N LEU A 52 9.68 10.23 -3.81
CA LEU A 52 10.86 9.43 -4.10
C LEU A 52 10.71 8.01 -3.54
N ASN A 53 10.29 7.87 -2.28
CA ASN A 53 10.09 6.57 -1.64
C ASN A 53 9.07 5.71 -2.40
N ILE A 54 7.95 6.27 -2.86
CA ILE A 54 6.94 5.53 -3.65
C ILE A 54 7.56 4.97 -4.93
N ARG A 55 8.40 5.77 -5.61
CA ARG A 55 9.12 5.33 -6.80
C ARG A 55 10.10 4.21 -6.48
N ASP A 56 10.87 4.34 -5.40
CA ASP A 56 11.88 3.36 -5.00
C ASP A 56 11.21 2.03 -4.61
N TRP A 57 10.15 2.06 -3.80
CA TRP A 57 9.39 0.85 -3.43
C TRP A 57 8.70 0.18 -4.63
N SER A 58 8.22 0.97 -5.60
CA SER A 58 7.66 0.44 -6.85
C SER A 58 8.69 -0.39 -7.60
N LEU A 59 9.92 0.12 -7.71
CA LEU A 59 11.03 -0.57 -8.39
C LEU A 59 11.53 -1.78 -7.61
N ASP A 60 11.78 -1.62 -6.30
CA ASP A 60 12.35 -2.67 -5.44
C ASP A 60 11.42 -3.88 -5.29
N PHE A 61 10.10 -3.65 -5.29
CA PHE A 61 9.11 -4.69 -5.06
C PHE A 61 8.26 -5.03 -6.28
N ASN A 62 8.57 -4.49 -7.46
CA ASN A 62 7.85 -4.74 -8.71
C ASN A 62 6.34 -4.49 -8.59
N GLN A 63 5.98 -3.30 -8.08
CA GLN A 63 4.61 -2.81 -7.95
C GLN A 63 4.41 -1.59 -8.83
N ASP A 64 3.18 -1.36 -9.31
CA ASP A 64 2.89 -0.14 -10.08
C ASP A 64 2.99 1.11 -9.20
N GLN A 65 3.64 2.16 -9.70
CA GLN A 65 3.86 3.40 -8.95
C GLN A 65 2.55 4.11 -8.60
N LYS A 66 1.55 4.06 -9.49
CA LYS A 66 0.23 4.65 -9.26
C LYS A 66 -0.54 3.86 -8.21
N ASP A 67 -0.43 2.54 -8.23
CA ASP A 67 -1.04 1.69 -7.21
C ASP A 67 -0.44 1.95 -5.83
N LEU A 68 0.89 2.10 -5.73
CA LEU A 68 1.54 2.47 -4.47
C LEU A 68 1.20 3.89 -4.01
N GLN A 69 1.01 4.85 -4.92
CA GLN A 69 0.54 6.18 -4.56
C GLN A 69 -0.88 6.13 -3.97
N SER A 70 -1.80 5.41 -4.63
CA SER A 70 -3.17 5.20 -4.13
C SER A 70 -3.18 4.49 -2.77
N THR A 71 -2.31 3.50 -2.61
CA THR A 71 -2.12 2.77 -1.35
C THR A 71 -1.62 3.71 -0.24
N ALA A 72 -0.62 4.55 -0.51
CA ALA A 72 -0.14 5.55 0.46
C ALA A 72 -1.24 6.56 0.82
N ALA A 73 -2.05 7.00 -0.14
CA ALA A 73 -3.19 7.88 0.12
C ALA A 73 -4.20 7.22 1.06
N THR A 74 -4.49 5.94 0.87
CA THR A 74 -5.35 5.15 1.76
C THR A 74 -4.78 5.07 3.18
N MET A 75 -3.47 4.86 3.31
CA MET A 75 -2.81 4.84 4.62
C MET A 75 -2.92 6.21 5.32
N ILE A 76 -2.73 7.30 4.59
CA ILE A 76 -2.90 8.68 5.10
C ILE A 76 -4.33 8.95 5.54
N GLU A 77 -5.32 8.56 4.74
CA GLU A 77 -6.75 8.68 5.08
C GLU A 77 -7.12 7.81 6.29
N GLY A 78 -6.47 6.66 6.43
CA GLY A 78 -6.49 5.85 7.64
C GLY A 78 -5.69 6.44 8.80
N GLY A 79 -5.16 7.66 8.73
CA GLY A 79 -4.44 8.30 9.83
C GLY A 79 -2.96 7.88 9.98
N VAL A 80 -2.40 7.10 9.05
CA VAL A 80 -0.95 6.90 8.93
C VAL A 80 -0.39 7.98 8.01
N SER A 81 -0.22 9.19 8.52
CA SER A 81 0.23 10.34 7.73
C SER A 81 1.68 10.76 7.99
N ALA A 82 2.31 10.28 9.07
CA ALA A 82 3.72 10.56 9.30
C ALA A 82 4.59 9.80 8.28
N LEU A 83 5.54 10.50 7.64
CA LEU A 83 6.46 9.89 6.68
C LEU A 83 7.23 8.70 7.27
N GLN A 84 7.58 8.78 8.56
CA GLN A 84 8.25 7.70 9.28
C GLN A 84 7.38 6.43 9.32
N ASP A 85 6.10 6.55 9.64
CA ASP A 85 5.20 5.40 9.72
C ASP A 85 4.84 4.85 8.34
N LEU A 86 4.61 5.73 7.36
CA LEU A 86 4.46 5.32 5.96
C LEU A 86 5.68 4.52 5.48
N SER A 87 6.89 4.96 5.85
CA SER A 87 8.13 4.26 5.49
C SER A 87 8.32 2.92 6.20
N ARG A 88 7.54 2.63 7.25
CA ARG A 88 7.49 1.31 7.90
C ARG A 88 6.47 0.40 7.22
N TYR A 89 5.29 0.91 6.93
CA TYR A 89 4.20 0.11 6.35
C TYR A 89 4.41 -0.18 4.86
N MET A 90 4.69 0.84 4.06
CA MET A 90 4.61 0.77 2.60
C MET A 90 5.57 -0.25 1.95
N PRO A 91 6.85 -0.37 2.36
CA PRO A 91 7.74 -1.40 1.82
C PRO A 91 7.22 -2.81 2.06
N ASP A 92 6.72 -3.07 3.28
CA ASP A 92 6.20 -4.39 3.61
C ASP A 92 4.86 -4.66 2.90
N ILE A 93 3.98 -3.65 2.75
CA ILE A 93 2.76 -3.74 1.93
C ILE A 93 3.10 -4.11 0.48
N ALA A 94 4.03 -3.38 -0.14
CA ALA A 94 4.44 -3.61 -1.52
C ALA A 94 5.04 -5.00 -1.71
N LYS A 95 5.90 -5.42 -0.78
CA LYS A 95 6.49 -6.76 -0.77
C LYS A 95 5.44 -7.86 -0.62
N ALA A 96 4.48 -7.67 0.29
CA ALA A 96 3.43 -8.64 0.55
C ALA A 96 2.48 -8.76 -0.66
N ALA A 97 2.13 -7.65 -1.30
CA ALA A 97 1.34 -7.63 -2.54
C ALA A 97 2.00 -8.48 -3.64
N THR A 98 3.29 -8.29 -3.88
CA THR A 98 4.05 -9.10 -4.84
C THR A 98 4.11 -10.57 -4.45
N ALA A 99 4.36 -10.87 -3.17
CA ALA A 99 4.52 -12.24 -2.69
C ALA A 99 3.20 -13.04 -2.69
N SER A 100 2.08 -12.40 -2.37
CA SER A 100 0.76 -13.05 -2.36
C SER A 100 0.01 -12.94 -3.68
N ARG A 101 0.47 -12.08 -4.60
CA ARG A 101 -0.26 -11.66 -5.82
C ARG A 101 -1.61 -10.99 -5.52
N ASP A 102 -1.76 -10.42 -4.33
CA ASP A 102 -2.87 -9.53 -3.98
C ASP A 102 -2.51 -8.07 -4.31
N SER A 103 -3.52 -7.20 -4.29
CA SER A 103 -3.28 -5.76 -4.42
C SER A 103 -2.60 -5.16 -3.18
N ALA A 104 -1.74 -4.16 -3.38
CA ALA A 104 -1.19 -3.34 -2.30
C ALA A 104 -2.31 -2.68 -1.47
N GLN A 105 -3.41 -2.32 -2.12
CA GLN A 105 -4.60 -1.78 -1.45
C GLN A 105 -5.20 -2.75 -0.43
N SER A 106 -5.31 -4.04 -0.76
CA SER A 106 -5.79 -5.07 0.18
C SER A 106 -4.89 -5.17 1.42
N TRP A 107 -3.58 -5.09 1.22
CA TRP A 107 -2.60 -5.12 2.29
C TRP A 107 -2.58 -3.85 3.14
N ALA A 108 -2.87 -2.68 2.54
CA ALA A 108 -3.08 -1.43 3.29
C ALA A 108 -4.31 -1.52 4.20
N GLN A 109 -5.41 -2.08 3.71
CA GLN A 109 -6.61 -2.30 4.53
C GLN A 109 -6.34 -3.29 5.67
N ALA A 110 -5.55 -4.34 5.42
CA ALA A 110 -5.11 -5.26 6.47
C ALA A 110 -4.22 -4.56 7.51
N ALA A 111 -3.32 -3.67 7.08
CA ALA A 111 -2.47 -2.87 7.96
C ALA A 111 -3.31 -1.98 8.87
N LEU A 112 -4.26 -1.24 8.31
CA LEU A 112 -5.17 -0.39 9.08
C LEU A 112 -6.04 -1.21 10.04
N ALA A 113 -6.61 -2.33 9.59
CA ALA A 113 -7.44 -3.18 10.44
C ALA A 113 -6.65 -3.78 11.61
N THR A 114 -5.42 -4.25 11.37
CA THR A 114 -4.57 -4.81 12.44
C THR A 114 -4.11 -3.73 13.43
N ARG A 115 -3.80 -2.52 12.95
CA ARG A 115 -3.54 -1.37 13.82
C ARG A 115 -4.77 -0.99 14.64
N ASP A 116 -5.94 -0.84 14.01
CA ASP A 116 -7.12 -0.24 14.64
C ASP A 116 -7.90 -1.19 15.53
N LYS A 117 -7.88 -2.49 15.21
CA LYS A 117 -8.68 -3.49 15.93
C LYS A 117 -7.86 -4.30 16.93
N LEU A 118 -6.55 -4.38 16.70
CA LEU A 118 -5.64 -5.17 17.52
C LEU A 118 -4.51 -4.32 18.11
N ASN A 119 -4.47 -3.01 17.88
CA ASN A 119 -3.43 -2.12 18.41
C ASN A 119 -2.01 -2.59 18.05
N ILE A 120 -1.84 -3.16 16.84
CA ILE A 120 -0.53 -3.59 16.35
C ILE A 120 0.26 -2.36 15.89
N ALA A 121 1.42 -2.15 16.50
CA ALA A 121 2.31 -1.06 16.14
C ALA A 121 2.87 -1.23 14.72
N PRO A 122 3.25 -0.13 14.03
CA PRO A 122 3.84 -0.19 12.69
C PRO A 122 5.04 -1.13 12.59
N ASP A 123 5.92 -1.12 13.59
CA ASP A 123 7.13 -1.98 13.65
C ASP A 123 6.79 -3.48 13.73
N ASP A 124 5.58 -3.81 14.17
CA ASP A 124 5.09 -5.18 14.32
C ASP A 124 4.17 -5.64 13.19
N PHE A 125 3.87 -4.77 12.22
CA PHE A 125 2.97 -5.10 11.12
C PHE A 125 3.47 -6.30 10.29
N ARG A 126 4.79 -6.47 10.13
CA ARG A 126 5.35 -7.63 9.45
C ARG A 126 5.01 -8.96 10.12
N PHE A 127 4.89 -8.98 11.44
CA PHE A 127 4.40 -10.16 12.16
C PHE A 127 2.95 -10.46 11.76
N ALA A 128 2.08 -9.44 11.75
CA ALA A 128 0.69 -9.59 11.33
C ALA A 128 0.57 -10.11 9.90
N GLN A 129 1.36 -9.59 8.97
CA GLN A 129 1.41 -10.08 7.58
C GLN A 129 1.77 -11.56 7.50
N ASN A 130 2.80 -12.00 8.22
CA ASN A 130 3.20 -13.39 8.24
C ASN A 130 2.08 -14.30 8.74
N MET A 131 1.34 -13.87 9.78
CA MET A 131 0.19 -14.61 10.27
C MET A 131 -0.92 -14.70 9.21
N LEU A 132 -1.28 -13.59 8.56
CA LEU A 132 -2.30 -13.57 7.52
C LEU A 132 -1.90 -14.43 6.30
N TYR A 133 -0.64 -14.31 5.87
CA TYR A 133 -0.11 -15.11 4.78
C TYR A 133 -0.10 -16.61 5.10
N SER A 134 0.16 -16.99 6.37
CA SER A 134 0.10 -18.39 6.79
C SER A 134 -1.30 -19.00 6.62
N VAL A 135 -2.36 -18.21 6.86
CA VAL A 135 -3.74 -18.65 6.68
C VAL A 135 -4.04 -18.87 5.19
N ALA A 136 -3.68 -17.91 4.33
CA ALA A 136 -3.87 -18.04 2.89
C ALA A 136 -3.16 -19.28 2.32
N LYS A 137 -1.92 -19.53 2.74
CA LYS A 137 -1.15 -20.72 2.33
C LYS A 137 -1.78 -22.04 2.79
N SER A 138 -2.53 -22.03 3.89
CA SER A 138 -3.22 -23.21 4.41
C SER A 138 -4.58 -23.50 3.72
N GLY A 139 -4.85 -22.84 2.59
CA GLY A 139 -6.13 -22.93 1.89
C GLY A 139 -7.21 -22.00 2.47
N GLY A 140 -6.81 -21.05 3.32
CA GLY A 140 -7.70 -20.01 3.83
C GLY A 140 -7.96 -18.90 2.82
N GLY A 141 -8.88 -17.99 3.17
CA GLY A 141 -9.28 -16.88 2.30
C GLY A 141 -8.16 -15.89 1.98
N SER A 142 -8.40 -15.10 0.94
CA SER A 142 -7.60 -13.93 0.53
C SER A 142 -7.38 -12.94 1.68
N VAL A 143 -6.34 -12.11 1.59
CA VAL A 143 -6.05 -11.08 2.61
C VAL A 143 -7.23 -10.13 2.83
N ALA A 144 -8.03 -9.87 1.78
CA ALA A 144 -9.24 -9.07 1.89
C ALA A 144 -10.30 -9.73 2.79
N GLU A 145 -10.54 -11.03 2.62
CA GLU A 145 -11.47 -11.81 3.46
C GLU A 145 -10.95 -11.90 4.89
N GLN A 146 -9.65 -12.12 5.08
CA GLN A 146 -9.03 -12.13 6.40
C GLN A 146 -9.14 -10.75 7.10
N THR A 147 -9.08 -9.65 6.34
CA THR A 147 -9.29 -8.29 6.86
C THR A 147 -10.73 -8.08 7.32
N GLN A 148 -11.71 -8.59 6.58
CA GLN A 148 -13.11 -8.59 7.03
C GLN A 148 -13.28 -9.39 8.33
N TRP A 149 -12.58 -10.53 8.44
CA TRP A 149 -12.55 -11.32 9.67
C TRP A 149 -11.97 -10.53 10.85
N ILE A 150 -10.84 -9.83 10.67
CA ILE A 150 -10.26 -8.94 11.68
C ILE A 150 -11.30 -7.93 12.18
N ASN A 151 -11.95 -7.23 11.25
CA ASN A 151 -12.93 -6.22 11.60
C ASN A 151 -14.14 -6.78 12.37
N ALA A 152 -14.59 -7.99 12.04
CA ALA A 152 -15.76 -8.61 12.66
C ALA A 152 -15.50 -9.26 14.03
N PHE A 153 -14.28 -9.76 14.26
CA PHE A 153 -14.02 -10.68 15.36
C PHE A 153 -12.91 -10.25 16.33
N ALA A 154 -12.00 -9.34 15.96
CA ALA A 154 -10.93 -8.90 16.85
C ALA A 154 -11.44 -8.44 18.22
N GLY A 155 -12.46 -7.57 18.23
CA GLY A 155 -13.07 -7.06 19.46
C GLY A 155 -13.80 -8.11 20.33
N LYS A 156 -14.03 -9.33 19.81
CA LYS A 156 -14.68 -10.42 20.55
C LYS A 156 -13.69 -11.31 21.30
N THR A 157 -12.41 -11.29 20.91
CA THR A 157 -11.36 -12.10 21.55
C THR A 157 -10.84 -11.46 22.83
N GLY A 158 -10.88 -10.11 22.92
CA GLY A 158 -10.26 -9.36 24.01
C GLY A 158 -8.72 -9.32 23.97
N ALA A 159 -8.10 -10.13 23.12
CA ALA A 159 -6.66 -10.14 22.88
C ALA A 159 -6.25 -9.00 21.93
N GLN A 160 -5.03 -8.50 22.10
CA GLN A 160 -4.46 -7.38 21.34
C GLN A 160 -3.01 -7.70 20.96
N GLY A 161 -2.41 -6.85 20.14
CA GLY A 161 -1.04 -6.98 19.65
C GLY A 161 -0.82 -8.29 18.89
N LYS A 162 0.39 -8.83 19.01
CA LYS A 162 0.81 -10.08 18.36
C LYS A 162 0.00 -11.29 18.80
N GLU A 163 -0.38 -11.34 20.08
CA GLU A 163 -1.21 -12.42 20.63
C GLU A 163 -2.62 -12.38 20.00
N GLY A 164 -3.22 -11.19 19.92
CA GLY A 164 -4.55 -11.02 19.33
C GLY A 164 -4.63 -11.47 17.88
N ILE A 165 -3.66 -11.09 17.03
CA ILE A 165 -3.65 -11.56 15.64
C ILE A 165 -3.37 -13.07 15.54
N ALA A 166 -2.54 -13.63 16.43
CA ALA A 166 -2.25 -15.05 16.44
C ALA A 166 -3.48 -15.90 16.81
N GLU A 167 -4.19 -15.51 17.87
CA GLU A 167 -5.43 -16.16 18.28
C GLU A 167 -6.51 -16.06 17.20
N LEU A 168 -6.65 -14.88 16.59
CA LEU A 168 -7.67 -14.65 15.59
C LEU A 168 -7.44 -15.45 14.32
N THR A 169 -6.19 -15.51 13.85
CA THR A 169 -5.82 -16.30 12.66
C THR A 169 -5.89 -17.80 12.93
N ALA A 170 -5.54 -18.28 14.13
CA ALA A 170 -5.75 -19.66 14.52
C ALA A 170 -7.24 -20.04 14.52
N THR A 171 -8.09 -19.17 15.08
CA THR A 171 -9.55 -19.36 15.09
C THR A 171 -10.10 -19.42 13.67
N MET A 172 -9.64 -18.54 12.79
CA MET A 172 -10.01 -18.51 11.38
C MET A 172 -9.62 -19.82 10.67
N GLN A 173 -8.40 -20.32 10.88
CA GLN A 173 -7.96 -21.60 10.30
C GLN A 173 -8.81 -22.78 10.78
N ILE A 174 -9.22 -22.80 12.05
CA ILE A 174 -10.11 -23.84 12.59
C ILE A 174 -11.49 -23.74 11.92
N ALA A 175 -12.04 -22.54 11.80
CA ALA A 175 -13.34 -22.32 11.16
C ALA A 175 -13.33 -22.77 9.69
N MET A 176 -12.29 -22.41 8.94
CA MET A 176 -12.14 -22.77 7.52
C MET A 176 -11.94 -24.27 7.30
N LYS A 177 -11.23 -24.97 8.19
CA LYS A 177 -11.11 -26.45 8.13
C LYS A 177 -12.42 -27.18 8.41
N LYS A 178 -13.40 -26.52 9.05
CA LYS A 178 -14.67 -27.13 9.47
C LYS A 178 -15.84 -26.79 8.55
N CYS A 179 -15.69 -25.91 7.57
CA CYS A 179 -16.66 -25.72 6.51
C CYS A 179 -16.40 -26.73 5.38
N PRO A 180 -17.31 -27.69 5.13
CA PRO A 180 -17.19 -28.67 4.04
C PRO A 180 -17.37 -28.04 2.66
#